data_AF-A0A2G5SRP5-F1
#
_entry.id   AF-A0A2G5SRP5-F1
#
_cell.length_a   1.000
_cell.length_b   1.000
_cell.length_c   1.000
_cell.angle_alpha   90.00
_cell.angle_beta   90.00
_cell.angle_gamma   90.00
#
_symmetry.space_group_name_H-M   'P 1'
#
loop_
_entity.id
_entity.type
_entity.pdbx_description
1 polymer ?
#
loop_
_entity_poly.entity_id
_entity_poly.type
_entity_poly.pdbx_seq_one_letter_code
_entity_poly.pdbx_strand_id
1 'polypeptide(L)'
;MKILRVLVVYSFYSIYSADAVKNGAKNGTDPNGYIVFCPCMGRFGNQIDQFLGVLSFAKSLDRTLVLPNFIEFNHPETKMIPFEVLFQIGTVAKYTRVVTMHEFTKKIMPKVWPPEKRRAFCWNPRKAIYDTDAEPGCHAKEGNPFGPYWDHIGVTFVGDEYFGEIPGGFEISQMGSRKKWLEKFGPEEFPVLAFSSAPAAFPSKGKVWSIQKYLRWSSRITEQAKKYIANNLQKPFVAVHLRNDADWVRVCDHIDLEKNRPLFASEQCLGEGHHQGQLTKEMCIPNKQQIVDMIVEKVGSIGAKSVFVASDKDHMIDEINEALKPYEIEAHRQEVDDMYTSLAIMGRSDLFIGNCVSTFSHIVKRERDHTGQSPRPSAFFGVRSVRRHIDL
;
A
#
# COMPACT_ATOMS: atom_id res chain seq x y z
N MET A 1 -64.02 38.03 10.94
CA MET A 1 -62.74 38.50 10.38
C MET A 1 -61.77 37.34 10.33
N LYS A 2 -61.54 36.78 9.13
CA LYS A 2 -60.57 35.69 8.89
C LYS A 2 -59.19 36.33 8.67
N ILE A 3 -58.20 35.99 9.50
CA ILE A 3 -56.81 36.39 9.29
C ILE A 3 -56.05 35.18 8.77
N LEU A 4 -55.53 35.36 7.56
CA LEU A 4 -54.76 34.42 6.75
C LEU A 4 -53.40 34.15 7.43
N ARG A 5 -53.10 32.90 7.82
CA ARG A 5 -51.74 32.48 8.20
C ARG A 5 -51.05 31.90 6.97
N VAL A 6 -50.07 32.64 6.44
CA VAL A 6 -49.18 32.18 5.37
C VAL A 6 -48.10 31.29 5.98
N LEU A 7 -48.02 30.06 5.49
CA LEU A 7 -46.96 29.09 5.72
C LEU A 7 -45.67 29.55 5.01
N VAL A 8 -44.56 29.61 5.74
CA VAL A 8 -43.21 29.59 5.15
C VAL A 8 -42.51 28.35 5.71
N VAL A 9 -42.45 27.30 4.88
CA VAL A 9 -41.66 26.10 5.15
C VAL A 9 -40.25 26.38 4.64
N TYR A 10 -39.30 26.58 5.56
CA TYR A 10 -37.88 26.63 5.21
C TYR A 10 -37.38 25.21 4.94
N SER A 11 -37.04 24.95 3.68
CA SER A 11 -36.35 23.74 3.23
C SER A 11 -34.90 23.77 3.75
N PHE A 12 -34.59 22.95 4.75
CA PHE A 12 -33.21 22.69 5.17
C PHE A 12 -32.59 21.66 4.23
N TYR A 13 -32.00 22.15 3.15
CA TYR A 13 -30.97 21.41 2.40
C TYR A 13 -29.68 22.21 2.42
N SER A 14 -28.58 21.50 2.68
CA SER A 14 -27.19 21.93 2.48
C SER A 14 -26.49 22.64 3.65
N ILE A 15 -25.91 21.87 4.56
CA ILE A 15 -24.55 22.13 5.09
C ILE A 15 -23.86 20.77 5.33
N TYR A 16 -23.29 20.20 4.27
CA TYR A 16 -22.20 19.24 4.40
C TYR A 16 -21.13 19.65 3.39
N SER A 17 -20.30 20.62 3.77
CA SER A 17 -19.02 20.85 3.12
C SER A 17 -18.11 21.67 4.02
N ALA A 18 -16.86 21.22 4.10
CA ALA A 18 -15.66 21.96 4.51
C ALA A 18 -15.44 22.22 6.01
N ASP A 19 -15.04 21.18 6.74
CA ASP A 19 -13.94 21.33 7.71
C ASP A 19 -12.62 21.04 6.99
N ALA A 20 -12.21 22.01 6.17
CA ALA A 20 -10.84 22.09 5.68
C ALA A 20 -9.95 22.41 6.89
N VAL A 21 -9.00 21.52 7.17
CA VAL A 21 -7.93 21.74 8.15
C VAL A 21 -7.18 23.01 7.74
N LYS A 22 -7.51 24.12 8.40
CA LYS A 22 -6.80 25.40 8.27
C LYS A 22 -5.42 25.24 8.90
N ASN A 23 -4.39 25.13 8.08
CA ASN A 23 -3.03 25.55 8.41
C ASN A 23 -2.32 26.00 7.11
N GLY A 24 -2.11 27.31 6.95
CA GLY A 24 -1.08 27.87 6.07
C GLY A 24 -1.42 28.17 4.60
N ALA A 25 -2.60 27.84 4.08
CA ALA A 25 -2.91 28.06 2.66
C ALA A 25 -3.09 29.56 2.33
N LYS A 26 -2.12 30.18 1.64
CA LYS A 26 -2.34 31.44 0.89
C LYS A 26 -3.13 31.08 -0.37
N ASN A 27 -4.27 31.73 -0.60
CA ASN A 27 -5.13 31.56 -1.79
C ASN A 27 -5.60 30.11 -2.09
N GLY A 28 -5.64 29.23 -1.08
CA GLY A 28 -6.08 27.84 -1.25
C GLY A 28 -5.02 26.89 -1.81
N THR A 29 -3.74 27.28 -1.80
CA THR A 29 -2.60 26.42 -2.20
C THR A 29 -1.55 26.36 -1.08
N ASP A 30 -0.79 25.26 -0.98
CA ASP A 30 0.27 25.09 0.02
C ASP A 30 1.53 25.87 -0.40
N PRO A 31 2.00 26.87 0.38
CA PRO A 31 3.19 27.65 0.05
C PRO A 31 4.48 26.82 0.07
N ASN A 32 4.50 25.66 0.73
CA ASN A 32 5.64 24.74 0.69
C ASN A 32 5.59 23.83 -0.56
N GLY A 33 4.52 23.90 -1.35
CA GLY A 33 4.34 23.12 -2.57
C GLY A 33 3.94 21.66 -2.32
N TYR A 34 4.05 20.87 -3.38
CA TYR A 34 3.44 19.55 -3.50
C TYR A 34 4.44 18.48 -3.91
N ILE A 35 4.11 17.24 -3.59
CA ILE A 35 4.77 16.04 -4.13
C ILE A 35 3.70 15.23 -4.85
N VAL A 36 3.96 14.86 -6.09
CA VAL A 36 3.15 13.91 -6.86
C VAL A 36 4.06 12.82 -7.40
N PHE A 37 3.59 11.57 -7.46
CA PHE A 37 4.43 10.47 -7.91
C PHE A 37 3.59 9.39 -8.59
N CYS A 38 4.24 8.54 -9.36
CA CYS A 38 3.66 7.28 -9.83
C CYS A 38 4.09 6.10 -8.92
N PRO A 39 3.17 5.27 -8.42
CA PRO A 39 3.49 3.98 -7.82
C PRO A 39 3.81 2.94 -8.91
N CYS A 40 4.74 3.26 -9.81
CA CYS A 40 4.99 2.56 -11.07
C CYS A 40 5.77 1.23 -10.96
N MET A 41 6.07 0.76 -9.73
CA MET A 41 6.84 -0.47 -9.53
C MET A 41 5.99 -1.54 -8.83
N GLY A 42 5.76 -2.65 -9.54
CA GLY A 42 5.09 -3.83 -9.02
C GLY A 42 3.58 -3.68 -8.83
N ARG A 43 2.98 -4.69 -8.20
CA ARG A 43 1.52 -4.77 -7.94
C ARG A 43 1.18 -4.07 -6.62
N PHE A 44 -0.10 -4.09 -6.23
CA PHE A 44 -0.63 -3.34 -5.10
C PHE A 44 0.19 -3.48 -3.78
N GLY A 45 0.69 -4.68 -3.47
CA GLY A 45 1.60 -4.89 -2.34
C GLY A 45 2.85 -4.01 -2.37
N ASN A 46 3.53 -3.95 -3.52
CA ASN A 46 4.72 -3.10 -3.72
C ASN A 46 4.37 -1.61 -3.66
N GLN A 47 3.25 -1.24 -4.27
CA GLN A 47 2.77 0.14 -4.32
C GLN A 47 2.48 0.69 -2.92
N ILE A 48 1.79 -0.09 -2.07
CA ILE A 48 1.54 0.28 -0.68
C ILE A 48 2.85 0.37 0.11
N ASP A 49 3.74 -0.61 -0.08
CA ASP A 49 5.02 -0.68 0.64
C ASP A 49 5.87 0.59 0.40
N GLN A 50 6.00 1.03 -0.86
CA GLN A 50 6.67 2.29 -1.20
C GLN A 50 5.88 3.51 -0.73
N PHE A 51 4.54 3.50 -0.83
CA PHE A 51 3.71 4.64 -0.42
C PHE A 51 3.87 5.01 1.06
N LEU A 52 4.13 4.04 1.95
CA LEU A 52 4.46 4.34 3.35
C LEU A 52 5.74 5.20 3.46
N GLY A 53 6.75 4.88 2.66
CA GLY A 53 7.97 5.68 2.55
C GLY A 53 7.70 7.08 1.99
N VAL A 54 6.87 7.19 0.94
CA VAL A 54 6.51 8.47 0.33
C VAL A 54 5.75 9.39 1.30
N LEU A 55 4.85 8.83 2.12
CA LEU A 55 4.19 9.58 3.19
C LEU A 55 5.21 10.17 4.16
N SER A 56 6.20 9.37 4.58
CA SER A 56 7.28 9.83 5.47
C SER A 56 8.16 10.89 4.81
N PHE A 57 8.50 10.70 3.53
CA PHE A 57 9.27 11.64 2.72
C PHE A 57 8.55 13.00 2.61
N ALA A 58 7.27 13.00 2.24
CA ALA A 58 6.48 14.22 2.11
C ALA A 58 6.33 14.98 3.42
N LYS A 59 6.08 14.25 4.52
CA LYS A 59 6.07 14.81 5.87
C LYS A 59 7.42 15.45 6.23
N SER A 60 8.52 14.81 5.88
CA SER A 60 9.86 15.28 6.21
C SER A 60 10.25 16.51 5.40
N LEU A 61 9.85 16.60 4.14
CA LEU A 61 10.03 17.81 3.32
C LEU A 61 9.01 18.92 3.62
N ASP A 62 8.03 18.63 4.46
CA ASP A 62 6.94 19.55 4.79
C ASP A 62 6.20 20.05 3.54
N ARG A 63 5.93 19.15 2.59
CA ARG A 63 5.15 19.39 1.37
C ARG A 63 3.85 18.59 1.38
N THR A 64 2.80 19.14 0.77
CA THR A 64 1.53 18.41 0.65
C THR A 64 1.67 17.26 -0.34
N LEU A 65 1.31 16.04 0.07
CA LEU A 65 1.34 14.87 -0.80
C LEU A 65 0.05 14.78 -1.62
N VAL A 66 0.18 14.73 -2.95
CA VAL A 66 -0.91 14.33 -3.84
C VAL A 66 -1.07 12.82 -3.72
N LEU A 67 -2.22 12.38 -3.23
CA LEU A 67 -2.53 10.96 -3.07
C LEU A 67 -2.53 10.27 -4.44
N PRO A 68 -1.83 9.14 -4.60
CA PRO A 68 -1.64 8.51 -5.90
C PRO A 68 -2.93 7.85 -6.38
N ASN A 69 -3.02 7.62 -7.69
CA ASN A 69 -3.86 6.53 -8.17
C ASN A 69 -3.06 5.23 -8.02
N PHE A 70 -3.63 4.20 -7.42
CA PHE A 70 -3.04 2.86 -7.46
C PHE A 70 -3.23 2.25 -8.85
N ILE A 71 -2.39 1.27 -9.19
CA ILE A 71 -2.35 0.68 -10.52
C ILE A 71 -2.76 -0.79 -10.43
N GLU A 72 -3.82 -1.14 -11.15
CA GLU A 72 -4.20 -2.52 -11.43
C GLU A 72 -3.79 -2.88 -12.86
N PHE A 73 -3.20 -4.06 -13.03
CA PHE A 73 -2.83 -4.61 -14.33
C PHE A 73 -3.90 -5.62 -14.77
N ASN A 74 -4.88 -5.16 -15.53
CA ASN A 74 -5.96 -5.98 -16.06
C ASN A 74 -5.72 -6.15 -17.56
N HIS A 75 -4.86 -7.09 -17.95
CA HIS A 75 -4.47 -7.25 -19.35
C HIS A 75 -5.69 -7.27 -20.29
N PRO A 76 -5.70 -6.43 -21.36
CA PRO A 76 -4.58 -5.60 -21.86
C PRO A 76 -4.46 -4.20 -21.24
N GLU A 77 -5.38 -3.77 -20.38
CA GLU A 77 -5.46 -2.38 -19.88
C GLU A 77 -4.81 -2.18 -18.51
N THR A 78 -4.17 -1.03 -18.34
CA THR A 78 -3.68 -0.56 -17.04
C THR A 78 -4.72 0.39 -16.45
N LYS A 79 -5.23 0.07 -15.26
CA LYS A 79 -6.31 0.82 -14.62
C LYS A 79 -5.80 1.61 -13.42
N MET A 80 -6.21 2.86 -13.34
CA MET A 80 -5.84 3.81 -12.29
C MET A 80 -6.98 3.88 -11.29
N ILE A 81 -6.71 3.47 -10.05
CA ILE A 81 -7.67 3.42 -8.97
C ILE A 81 -7.40 4.60 -8.03
N PRO A 82 -8.31 5.58 -7.92
CA PRO A 82 -8.14 6.69 -7.00
C PRO A 82 -7.95 6.20 -5.56
N PHE A 83 -7.05 6.84 -4.82
CA PHE A 83 -6.79 6.53 -3.43
C PHE A 83 -8.07 6.40 -2.59
N GLU A 84 -8.99 7.35 -2.76
CA GLU A 84 -10.25 7.45 -2.01
C GLU A 84 -11.25 6.33 -2.28
N VAL A 85 -11.09 5.59 -3.38
CA VAL A 85 -11.87 4.37 -3.64
C VAL A 85 -11.45 3.26 -2.67
N LEU A 86 -10.18 3.24 -2.27
CA LEU A 86 -9.57 2.20 -1.44
C LEU A 86 -9.46 2.61 0.03
N PHE A 87 -9.13 3.86 0.32
CA PHE A 87 -8.78 4.33 1.66
C PHE A 87 -9.44 5.65 2.03
N GLN A 88 -9.55 5.92 3.33
CA GLN A 88 -10.14 7.13 3.87
C GLN A 88 -9.14 8.29 3.90
N ILE A 89 -9.40 9.35 3.12
CA ILE A 89 -8.57 10.58 3.08
C ILE A 89 -8.38 11.17 4.49
N GLY A 90 -9.46 11.29 5.25
CA GLY A 90 -9.41 11.88 6.60
C GLY A 90 -8.56 11.07 7.60
N THR A 91 -8.30 9.79 7.35
CA THR A 91 -7.40 9.00 8.21
C THR A 91 -5.94 9.24 7.84
N VAL A 92 -5.60 9.24 6.55
CA VAL A 92 -4.22 9.50 6.09
C VAL A 92 -3.78 10.94 6.35
N ALA A 93 -4.72 11.90 6.28
CA ALA A 93 -4.48 13.31 6.61
C ALA A 93 -4.04 13.55 8.07
N LYS A 94 -4.27 12.59 8.99
CA LYS A 94 -3.77 12.67 10.37
C LYS A 94 -2.25 12.48 10.46
N TYR A 95 -1.62 11.93 9.44
CA TYR A 95 -0.17 11.73 9.42
C TYR A 95 0.60 12.92 8.88
N THR A 96 0.17 13.43 7.72
CA THR A 96 0.77 14.53 6.97
C THR A 96 -0.28 15.21 6.09
N ARG A 97 0.03 16.39 5.54
CA ARG A 97 -0.86 17.11 4.62
C ARG A 97 -0.99 16.34 3.30
N VAL A 98 -2.23 16.17 2.85
CA VAL A 98 -2.57 15.44 1.64
C VAL A 98 -3.68 16.13 0.86
N VAL A 99 -3.72 15.92 -0.45
CA VAL A 99 -4.85 16.26 -1.34
C VAL A 99 -5.13 15.09 -2.28
N THR A 100 -6.35 14.94 -2.76
CA THR A 100 -6.65 13.89 -3.75
C THR A 100 -6.06 14.24 -5.11
N MET A 101 -5.82 13.23 -5.96
CA MET A 101 -5.43 13.45 -7.35
C MET A 101 -6.48 14.30 -8.09
N HIS A 102 -7.76 14.10 -7.81
CA HIS A 102 -8.84 14.89 -8.40
C HIS A 102 -8.76 16.38 -8.00
N GLU A 103 -8.56 16.68 -6.72
CA GLU A 103 -8.40 18.05 -6.25
C GLU A 103 -7.14 18.70 -6.82
N PHE A 104 -6.03 17.96 -6.82
CA PHE A 104 -4.78 18.44 -7.39
C PHE A 104 -4.94 18.81 -8.87
N THR A 105 -5.45 17.91 -9.69
CA THR A 105 -5.58 18.12 -11.14
C THR A 105 -6.60 19.21 -11.50
N LYS A 106 -7.71 19.32 -10.76
CA LYS A 106 -8.80 20.26 -11.09
C LYS A 106 -8.62 21.66 -10.50
N LYS A 107 -8.04 21.78 -9.31
CA LYS A 107 -8.02 23.07 -8.56
C LYS A 107 -6.63 23.65 -8.35
N ILE A 108 -5.60 22.81 -8.25
CA ILE A 108 -4.25 23.21 -7.86
C ILE A 108 -3.34 23.31 -9.09
N MET A 109 -3.19 22.21 -9.84
CA MET A 109 -2.29 22.06 -10.98
C MET A 109 -2.45 23.18 -12.03
N PRO A 110 -3.67 23.62 -12.43
CA PRO A 110 -3.81 24.70 -13.42
C PRO A 110 -3.25 26.06 -12.95
N LYS A 111 -3.10 26.26 -11.64
CA LYS A 111 -2.64 27.53 -11.05
C LYS A 111 -1.16 27.51 -10.68
N VAL A 112 -0.67 26.40 -10.12
CA VAL A 112 0.68 26.30 -9.55
C VAL A 112 1.66 25.52 -10.43
N TRP A 113 1.17 24.70 -11.36
CA TRP A 113 2.01 23.80 -12.15
C TRP A 113 1.55 23.73 -13.63
N PRO A 114 1.66 24.85 -14.36
CA PRO A 114 1.29 24.92 -15.77
C PRO A 114 2.21 24.05 -16.64
N PRO A 115 1.78 23.65 -17.86
CA PRO A 115 2.50 22.70 -18.70
C PRO A 115 4.00 22.97 -18.88
N GLU A 116 4.39 24.23 -19.08
CA GLU A 116 5.77 24.68 -19.29
C GLU A 116 6.68 24.56 -18.06
N LYS A 117 6.13 24.25 -16.88
CA LYS A 117 6.89 24.03 -15.63
C LYS A 117 6.90 22.57 -15.18
N ARG A 118 6.37 21.66 -15.98
CA ARG A 118 6.24 20.24 -15.62
C ARG A 118 7.56 19.51 -15.80
N ARG A 119 8.38 19.48 -14.75
CA ARG A 119 9.64 18.72 -14.73
C ARG A 119 9.49 17.38 -14.00
N ALA A 120 10.07 16.32 -14.54
CA ALA A 120 10.11 15.01 -13.89
C ALA A 120 11.34 14.90 -12.99
N PHE A 121 11.19 14.23 -11.84
CA PHE A 121 12.25 14.01 -10.87
C PHE A 121 12.68 12.55 -10.88
N CYS A 122 13.98 12.30 -11.06
CA CYS A 122 14.58 10.98 -10.96
C CYS A 122 15.99 11.03 -10.35
N TRP A 123 16.57 9.86 -10.08
CA TRP A 123 17.87 9.78 -9.40
C TRP A 123 18.99 10.41 -10.23
N ASN A 124 19.25 9.85 -11.42
CA ASN A 124 20.24 10.28 -12.40
C ASN A 124 19.65 10.12 -13.82
N PRO A 125 20.22 10.79 -14.84
CA PRO A 125 19.87 10.52 -16.23
C PRO A 125 20.09 9.04 -16.56
N ARG A 126 19.13 8.42 -17.24
CA ARG A 126 19.23 7.06 -17.78
C ARG A 126 19.06 7.09 -19.29
N LYS A 127 19.55 6.07 -19.99
CA LYS A 127 19.21 5.88 -21.41
C LYS A 127 17.76 5.40 -21.52
N ALA A 128 17.08 5.83 -22.57
CA ALA A 128 15.82 5.23 -22.98
C ALA A 128 16.03 3.78 -23.45
N ILE A 129 15.02 2.95 -23.22
CA ILE A 129 14.97 1.53 -23.56
C ILE A 129 14.26 1.32 -24.89
N TYR A 130 13.17 2.06 -25.14
CA TYR A 130 12.32 1.88 -26.33
C TYR A 130 12.62 2.89 -27.45
N ASP A 131 13.35 3.96 -27.15
CA ASP A 131 13.83 4.95 -28.10
C ASP A 131 15.33 5.13 -27.93
N THR A 132 16.11 4.51 -28.82
CA THR A 132 17.58 4.51 -28.71
C THR A 132 18.21 5.86 -29.08
N ASP A 133 17.48 6.74 -29.75
CA ASP A 133 17.96 8.03 -30.22
C ASP A 133 17.62 9.17 -29.25
N ALA A 134 16.79 8.90 -28.23
CA ALA A 134 16.44 9.87 -27.20
C ALA A 134 17.65 10.23 -26.30
N GLU A 135 17.78 11.52 -25.99
CA GLU A 135 18.80 12.01 -25.06
C GLU A 135 18.61 11.40 -23.65
N PRO A 136 19.69 11.14 -22.89
CA PRO A 136 19.58 10.62 -21.54
C PRO A 136 18.76 11.53 -20.62
N GLY A 137 17.77 10.96 -19.94
CA GLY A 137 16.88 11.70 -19.05
C GLY A 137 16.17 10.80 -18.06
N CYS A 138 15.09 11.27 -17.46
CA CYS A 138 14.25 10.45 -16.58
C CYS A 138 13.36 9.49 -17.37
N HIS A 139 12.98 9.86 -18.60
CA HIS A 139 12.03 9.14 -19.45
C HIS A 139 10.76 8.72 -18.69
N ALA A 140 10.13 9.70 -18.03
CA ALA A 140 9.09 9.52 -17.02
C ALA A 140 7.79 8.86 -17.52
N LYS A 141 7.58 8.81 -18.84
CA LYS A 141 6.41 8.24 -19.52
C LYS A 141 6.75 7.04 -20.40
N GLU A 142 7.98 6.55 -20.32
CA GLU A 142 8.43 5.44 -21.14
C GLU A 142 7.91 4.10 -20.59
N GLY A 143 7.17 3.35 -21.42
CA GLY A 143 6.65 2.03 -21.09
C GLY A 143 5.39 2.04 -20.21
N ASN A 144 5.00 0.85 -19.74
CA ASN A 144 3.82 0.62 -18.91
C ASN A 144 4.28 0.19 -17.50
N PRO A 145 3.77 0.81 -16.41
CA PRO A 145 2.62 1.72 -16.34
C PRO A 145 2.94 3.23 -16.42
N PHE A 146 4.19 3.59 -16.67
CA PHE A 146 4.67 4.99 -16.66
C PHE A 146 3.86 5.93 -17.55
N GLY A 147 3.80 5.67 -18.86
CA GLY A 147 3.07 6.52 -19.81
C GLY A 147 1.59 6.67 -19.44
N PRO A 148 0.83 5.55 -19.37
CA PRO A 148 -0.59 5.58 -19.02
C PRO A 148 -0.88 6.35 -17.73
N TYR A 149 -0.05 6.21 -16.68
CA TYR A 149 -0.28 6.88 -15.39
C TYR A 149 -0.32 8.41 -15.53
N TRP A 150 0.66 8.98 -16.22
CA TRP A 150 0.74 10.43 -16.42
C TRP A 150 -0.28 10.91 -17.46
N ASP A 151 -0.58 10.10 -18.48
CA ASP A 151 -1.64 10.38 -19.46
C ASP A 151 -3.01 10.51 -18.79
N HIS A 152 -3.31 9.63 -17.83
CA HIS A 152 -4.58 9.63 -17.09
C HIS A 152 -4.87 10.97 -16.38
N ILE A 153 -3.82 11.71 -16.02
CA ILE A 153 -3.95 13.02 -15.36
C ILE A 153 -3.56 14.20 -16.27
N GLY A 154 -3.37 13.95 -17.57
CA GLY A 154 -3.06 14.98 -18.56
C GLY A 154 -1.69 15.64 -18.36
N VAL A 155 -0.69 14.87 -17.92
CA VAL A 155 0.68 15.34 -17.65
C VAL A 155 1.63 14.88 -18.75
N THR A 156 2.38 15.84 -19.27
CA THR A 156 3.57 15.66 -20.12
C THR A 156 4.67 16.53 -19.52
N PHE A 157 5.88 16.00 -19.48
CA PHE A 157 7.04 16.67 -18.90
C PHE A 157 7.83 17.40 -19.98
N VAL A 158 8.38 18.56 -19.63
CA VAL A 158 9.17 19.44 -20.52
C VAL A 158 10.64 19.51 -20.12
N GLY A 159 11.03 18.78 -19.08
CA GLY A 159 12.41 18.70 -18.60
C GLY A 159 12.54 17.77 -17.41
N ASP A 160 13.77 17.55 -16.99
CA ASP A 160 14.13 16.62 -15.92
C ASP A 160 14.90 17.34 -14.81
N GLU A 161 14.79 16.83 -13.59
CA GLU A 161 15.55 17.25 -12.41
C GLU A 161 16.11 16.02 -11.68
N TYR A 162 17.36 16.15 -11.24
CA TYR A 162 18.12 15.03 -10.68
C TYR A 162 18.45 15.24 -9.21
N PHE A 163 18.16 14.23 -8.40
CA PHE A 163 18.37 14.27 -6.95
C PHE A 163 19.44 13.30 -6.43
N GLY A 164 20.11 12.54 -7.30
CA GLY A 164 21.10 11.53 -6.92
C GLY A 164 22.34 12.09 -6.19
N GLU A 165 22.64 13.38 -6.38
CA GLU A 165 23.71 14.08 -5.66
C GLU A 165 23.34 14.49 -4.23
N ILE A 166 22.05 14.45 -3.88
CA ILE A 166 21.61 14.76 -2.52
C ILE A 166 22.06 13.60 -1.61
N PRO A 167 22.75 13.86 -0.49
CA PRO A 167 23.16 12.80 0.43
C PRO A 167 21.96 11.94 0.86
N GLY A 168 22.03 10.64 0.55
CA GLY A 168 20.97 9.68 0.85
C GLY A 168 19.79 9.68 -0.12
N GLY A 169 19.81 10.53 -1.15
CA GLY A 169 18.73 10.69 -2.10
C GLY A 169 17.41 11.04 -1.41
N PHE A 170 16.45 10.11 -1.44
CA PHE A 170 15.15 10.26 -0.78
C PHE A 170 15.15 9.87 0.72
N GLU A 171 16.25 9.31 1.26
CA GLU A 171 16.36 8.97 2.68
C GLU A 171 16.67 10.22 3.53
N ILE A 172 15.61 10.99 3.85
CA ILE A 172 15.71 12.28 4.55
C ILE A 172 16.31 12.18 5.98
N SER A 173 16.37 10.98 6.56
CA SER A 173 17.00 10.76 7.87
C SER A 173 18.51 10.96 7.86
N GLN A 174 19.16 10.99 6.70
CA GLN A 174 20.60 11.30 6.63
C GLN A 174 20.85 12.79 6.92
N MET A 175 21.84 13.07 7.78
CA MET A 175 22.19 14.43 8.18
C MET A 175 22.46 15.31 6.96
N GLY A 176 21.80 16.48 6.89
CA GLY A 176 21.95 17.43 5.79
C GLY A 176 21.07 17.15 4.56
N SER A 177 20.49 15.96 4.41
CA SER A 177 19.66 15.59 3.25
C SER A 177 18.45 16.51 3.09
N ARG A 178 17.65 16.68 4.17
CA ARG A 178 16.49 17.60 4.18
C ARG A 178 16.85 19.01 3.75
N LYS A 179 17.93 19.55 4.32
CA LYS A 179 18.40 20.92 4.03
C LYS A 179 18.77 21.03 2.54
N LYS A 180 19.46 20.04 1.98
CA LYS A 180 19.82 20.00 0.56
C LYS A 180 18.61 19.92 -0.37
N TRP A 181 17.57 19.18 -0.01
CA TRP A 181 16.30 19.20 -0.76
C TRP A 181 15.66 20.59 -0.79
N LEU A 182 15.61 21.28 0.34
CA LEU A 182 15.02 22.62 0.44
C LEU A 182 15.86 23.69 -0.27
N GLU A 183 17.19 23.55 -0.24
CA GLU A 183 18.12 24.43 -0.96
C GLU A 183 18.05 24.24 -2.48
N LYS A 184 18.06 22.98 -2.95
CA LYS A 184 18.09 22.66 -4.38
C LYS A 184 16.72 22.83 -5.05
N PHE A 185 15.65 22.49 -4.33
CA PHE A 185 14.29 22.45 -4.87
C PHE A 185 13.33 23.27 -4.01
N GLY A 186 13.57 24.58 -3.95
CA GLY A 186 12.72 25.54 -3.24
C GLY A 186 11.31 25.63 -3.85
N PRO A 187 10.26 25.90 -3.06
CA PRO A 187 8.87 25.85 -3.52
C PRO A 187 8.47 26.96 -4.50
N GLU A 188 9.21 28.07 -4.56
CA GLU A 188 8.95 29.16 -5.51
C GLU A 188 9.26 28.75 -6.96
N GLU A 189 10.38 28.07 -7.17
CA GLU A 189 10.80 27.55 -8.48
C GLU A 189 10.20 26.16 -8.76
N PHE A 190 10.15 25.31 -7.73
CA PHE A 190 9.65 23.94 -7.79
C PHE A 190 8.42 23.76 -6.88
N PRO A 191 7.25 24.32 -7.26
CA PRO A 191 6.02 24.18 -6.49
C PRO A 191 5.49 22.75 -6.49
N VAL A 192 5.90 21.91 -7.46
CA VAL A 192 5.55 20.49 -7.54
C VAL A 192 6.79 19.67 -7.82
N LEU A 193 7.09 18.71 -6.95
CA LEU A 193 8.11 17.69 -7.17
C LEU A 193 7.40 16.43 -7.72
N ALA A 194 7.56 16.17 -9.02
CA ALA A 194 6.84 15.11 -9.73
C ALA A 194 7.74 13.91 -10.05
N PHE A 195 7.58 12.81 -9.31
CA PHE A 195 8.48 11.66 -9.38
C PHE A 195 7.94 10.52 -10.24
N SER A 196 8.72 10.11 -11.25
CA SER A 196 8.37 9.01 -12.16
C SER A 196 8.24 7.66 -11.45
N SER A 197 8.95 7.49 -10.34
CA SER A 197 8.87 6.33 -9.43
C SER A 197 8.77 6.84 -8.00
N ALA A 198 8.16 6.07 -7.10
CA ALA A 198 8.02 6.46 -5.70
C ALA A 198 9.38 6.83 -5.07
N PRO A 199 9.54 8.04 -4.48
CA PRO A 199 10.77 8.44 -3.78
C PRO A 199 10.85 7.76 -2.40
N ALA A 200 10.96 6.44 -2.41
CA ALA A 200 10.94 5.58 -1.24
C ALA A 200 11.69 4.26 -1.49
N ALA A 201 12.28 3.71 -0.43
CA ALA A 201 12.89 2.40 -0.46
C ALA A 201 11.85 1.30 -0.76
N PHE A 202 12.31 0.28 -1.48
CA PHE A 202 11.63 -0.99 -1.61
C PHE A 202 12.66 -2.11 -1.44
N PRO A 203 12.44 -3.09 -0.53
CA PRO A 203 11.34 -3.17 0.44
C PRO A 203 11.34 -2.02 1.45
N SER A 204 10.18 -1.77 2.07
CA SER A 204 10.02 -0.71 3.05
C SER A 204 10.79 -0.99 4.34
N LYS A 205 11.42 0.04 4.89
CA LYS A 205 12.18 -0.06 6.15
C LYS A 205 11.24 -0.18 7.35
N GLY A 206 11.66 -0.90 8.39
CA GLY A 206 10.91 -1.07 9.65
C GLY A 206 10.35 0.24 10.23
N LYS A 207 11.12 1.34 10.12
CA LYS A 207 10.74 2.68 10.59
C LYS A 207 9.43 3.23 10.00
N VAL A 208 9.02 2.79 8.81
CA VAL A 208 7.78 3.28 8.15
C VAL A 208 6.59 2.33 8.29
N TRP A 209 6.77 1.11 8.82
CA TRP A 209 5.68 0.12 8.88
C TRP A 209 4.50 0.60 9.74
N SER A 210 4.78 1.32 10.83
CA SER A 210 3.75 1.89 11.70
C SER A 210 2.85 2.94 11.03
N ILE A 211 3.26 3.49 9.87
CA ILE A 211 2.46 4.43 9.08
C ILE A 211 1.21 3.74 8.51
N GLN A 212 1.20 2.41 8.39
CA GLN A 212 0.02 1.64 7.96
C GLN A 212 -1.22 1.96 8.80
N LYS A 213 -1.08 2.38 10.06
CA LYS A 213 -2.21 2.80 10.92
C LYS A 213 -3.06 3.93 10.32
N TYR A 214 -2.48 4.70 9.39
CA TYR A 214 -3.15 5.80 8.72
C TYR A 214 -3.83 5.40 7.40
N LEU A 215 -3.67 4.15 6.96
CA LEU A 215 -4.32 3.58 5.79
C LEU A 215 -5.53 2.74 6.22
N ARG A 216 -6.65 3.43 6.43
CA ARG A 216 -7.92 2.78 6.77
C ARG A 216 -8.75 2.57 5.51
N TRP A 217 -9.19 1.33 5.28
CA TRP A 217 -10.07 0.97 4.16
C TRP A 217 -11.29 1.91 4.05
N SER A 218 -11.69 2.20 2.82
CA SER A 218 -12.89 2.98 2.54
C SER A 218 -14.13 2.31 3.17
N SER A 219 -15.19 3.10 3.39
CA SER A 219 -16.43 2.58 3.97
C SER A 219 -16.99 1.44 3.11
N ARG A 220 -16.90 1.55 1.78
CA ARG A 220 -17.33 0.50 0.84
C ARG A 220 -16.63 -0.83 1.11
N ILE A 221 -15.29 -0.85 1.11
CA ILE A 221 -14.50 -2.08 1.33
C ILE A 221 -14.73 -2.62 2.74
N THR A 222 -14.82 -1.73 3.73
CA THR A 222 -15.10 -2.11 5.12
C THR A 222 -16.46 -2.82 5.24
N GLU A 223 -17.51 -2.29 4.62
CA GLU A 223 -18.84 -2.90 4.68
C GLU A 223 -18.91 -4.20 3.85
N GLN A 224 -18.22 -4.27 2.71
CA GLN A 224 -18.09 -5.51 1.93
C GLN A 224 -17.43 -6.62 2.77
N ALA A 225 -16.31 -6.32 3.44
CA ALA A 225 -15.62 -7.26 4.30
C ALA A 225 -16.48 -7.70 5.49
N LYS A 226 -17.14 -6.77 6.18
CA LYS A 226 -18.06 -7.08 7.29
C LYS A 226 -19.22 -7.98 6.84
N LYS A 227 -19.85 -7.65 5.72
CA LYS A 227 -20.96 -8.44 5.16
C LYS A 227 -20.51 -9.85 4.81
N TYR A 228 -19.35 -9.98 4.16
CA TYR A 228 -18.80 -11.29 3.85
C TYR A 228 -18.54 -12.13 5.11
N ILE A 229 -17.91 -11.53 6.12
CA ILE A 229 -17.64 -12.19 7.41
C ILE A 229 -18.95 -12.63 8.07
N ALA A 230 -19.94 -11.74 8.17
CA ALA A 230 -21.21 -12.04 8.84
C ALA A 230 -21.99 -13.18 8.18
N ASN A 231 -21.88 -13.32 6.85
CA ASN A 231 -22.63 -14.30 6.08
C ASN A 231 -21.93 -15.66 5.98
N ASN A 232 -20.60 -15.70 6.02
CA ASN A 232 -19.83 -16.91 5.67
C ASN A 232 -18.84 -17.36 6.75
N LEU A 233 -18.46 -16.50 7.70
CA LEU A 233 -17.33 -16.77 8.60
C LEU A 233 -17.77 -16.73 10.06
N GLN A 234 -18.15 -17.89 10.59
CA GLN A 234 -18.39 -18.05 12.02
C GLN A 234 -17.11 -17.82 12.82
N LYS A 235 -17.21 -16.99 13.86
CA LYS A 235 -16.08 -16.64 14.73
C LYS A 235 -15.82 -17.65 15.85
N PRO A 236 -14.56 -17.77 16.33
CA PRO A 236 -13.36 -17.14 15.78
C PRO A 236 -12.96 -17.77 14.43
N PHE A 237 -12.36 -17.00 13.53
CA PHE A 237 -11.93 -17.50 12.22
C PHE A 237 -10.45 -17.26 11.95
N VAL A 238 -9.83 -18.22 11.26
CA VAL A 238 -8.47 -18.10 10.73
C VAL A 238 -8.56 -17.56 9.32
N ALA A 239 -7.76 -16.55 8.98
CA ALA A 239 -7.60 -16.12 7.60
C ALA A 239 -6.21 -16.46 7.09
N VAL A 240 -6.12 -16.99 5.88
CA VAL A 240 -4.85 -17.38 5.26
C VAL A 240 -4.66 -16.70 3.92
N HIS A 241 -3.40 -16.36 3.63
CA HIS A 241 -2.99 -15.86 2.32
C HIS A 241 -2.10 -16.88 1.62
N LEU A 242 -2.61 -17.47 0.54
CA LEU A 242 -1.90 -18.42 -0.30
C LEU A 242 -1.37 -17.70 -1.55
N ARG A 243 -0.04 -17.57 -1.65
CA ARG A 243 0.63 -16.97 -2.79
C ARG A 243 1.33 -18.07 -3.59
N ASN A 244 0.72 -18.51 -4.69
CA ASN A 244 1.08 -19.73 -5.41
C ASN A 244 0.92 -19.63 -6.95
N ASP A 245 0.85 -18.43 -7.52
CA ASP A 245 0.97 -18.27 -8.98
C ASP A 245 2.34 -18.72 -9.52
N ALA A 246 2.41 -18.99 -10.82
CA ALA A 246 3.61 -19.54 -11.45
C ALA A 246 4.81 -18.57 -11.42
N ASP A 247 4.54 -17.26 -11.43
CA ASP A 247 5.58 -16.23 -11.27
C ASP A 247 6.21 -16.29 -9.87
N TRP A 248 5.40 -16.56 -8.85
CA TRP A 248 5.84 -16.65 -7.47
C TRP A 248 6.79 -17.81 -7.23
N VAL A 249 6.54 -18.97 -7.85
CA VAL A 249 7.44 -20.14 -7.76
C VAL A 249 8.84 -19.75 -8.23
N ARG A 250 8.94 -19.05 -9.37
CA ARG A 250 10.22 -18.57 -9.91
C ARG A 250 10.93 -17.58 -8.97
N VAL A 251 10.19 -16.69 -8.32
CA VAL A 251 10.77 -15.78 -7.30
C VAL A 251 11.41 -16.59 -6.17
N CYS A 252 10.71 -17.61 -5.65
CA CYS A 252 11.20 -18.42 -4.54
C CYS A 252 12.40 -19.32 -4.91
N ASP A 253 12.58 -19.64 -6.20
CA ASP A 253 13.76 -20.37 -6.68
C ASP A 253 15.06 -19.55 -6.63
N HIS A 254 14.96 -18.22 -6.55
CA HIS A 254 16.13 -17.33 -6.43
C HIS A 254 16.59 -17.12 -4.98
N ILE A 255 16.01 -17.83 -4.01
CA ILE A 255 16.46 -17.79 -2.62
C ILE A 255 17.86 -18.41 -2.52
N ASP A 256 18.83 -17.57 -2.16
CA ASP A 256 20.21 -17.93 -1.87
C ASP A 256 20.39 -18.03 -0.35
N LEU A 257 20.42 -19.27 0.15
CA LEU A 257 20.53 -19.57 1.59
C LEU A 257 21.87 -19.12 2.19
N GLU A 258 22.94 -19.08 1.38
CA GLU A 258 24.26 -18.66 1.85
C GLU A 258 24.32 -17.15 2.05
N LYS A 259 23.75 -16.39 1.11
CA LYS A 259 23.71 -14.92 1.22
C LYS A 259 22.63 -14.40 2.17
N ASN A 260 21.53 -15.14 2.34
CA ASN A 260 20.39 -14.84 3.20
C ASN A 260 19.94 -13.37 3.16
N ARG A 261 19.86 -12.79 1.95
CA ARG A 261 19.47 -11.37 1.79
C ARG A 261 17.95 -11.19 1.90
N PRO A 262 17.47 -10.02 2.34
CA PRO A 262 16.07 -9.65 2.25
C PRO A 262 15.51 -9.85 0.84
N LEU A 263 14.41 -10.60 0.76
CA LEU A 263 13.62 -10.77 -0.46
C LEU A 263 12.22 -10.24 -0.19
N PHE A 264 11.87 -9.16 -0.88
CA PHE A 264 10.58 -8.51 -0.70
C PHE A 264 10.26 -8.26 0.79
N ALA A 265 9.16 -8.80 1.31
CA ALA A 265 8.72 -8.52 2.66
C ALA A 265 9.30 -9.45 3.74
N SER A 266 10.29 -10.28 3.44
CA SER A 266 10.80 -11.34 4.34
C SER A 266 11.24 -10.84 5.73
N GLU A 267 11.69 -9.59 5.84
CA GLU A 267 12.05 -8.97 7.13
C GLU A 267 10.85 -8.86 8.10
N GLN A 268 9.60 -8.96 7.61
CA GLN A 268 8.40 -8.92 8.45
C GLN A 268 8.30 -10.10 9.43
N CYS A 269 8.96 -11.23 9.13
CA CYS A 269 9.00 -12.41 9.98
C CYS A 269 10.41 -12.81 10.43
N LEU A 270 11.46 -12.30 9.78
CA LEU A 270 12.86 -12.60 10.10
C LEU A 270 13.62 -11.41 10.73
N GLY A 271 12.96 -10.28 10.90
CA GLY A 271 13.58 -9.04 11.38
C GLY A 271 14.49 -8.37 10.34
N GLU A 272 14.89 -7.13 10.61
CA GLU A 272 15.78 -6.35 9.74
C GLU A 272 17.10 -7.10 9.51
N GLY A 273 17.53 -7.19 8.25
CA GLY A 273 18.72 -7.95 7.85
C GLY A 273 18.65 -9.44 8.15
N HIS A 274 17.45 -10.00 8.38
CA HIS A 274 17.23 -11.39 8.75
C HIS A 274 17.91 -11.83 10.07
N HIS A 275 18.03 -10.92 11.05
CA HIS A 275 18.68 -11.24 12.33
C HIS A 275 17.99 -12.33 13.16
N GLN A 276 16.75 -12.72 12.84
CA GLN A 276 15.99 -13.75 13.57
C GLN A 276 16.05 -15.14 12.93
N GLY A 277 16.68 -15.31 11.76
CA GLY A 277 16.78 -16.61 11.10
C GLY A 277 17.15 -16.54 9.62
N GLN A 278 16.96 -17.65 8.93
CA GLN A 278 17.23 -17.76 7.49
C GLN A 278 15.93 -17.85 6.71
N LEU A 279 15.88 -17.16 5.56
CA LEU A 279 14.76 -17.26 4.64
C LEU A 279 14.84 -18.58 3.87
N THR A 280 13.88 -19.48 4.08
CA THR A 280 13.85 -20.78 3.40
C THR A 280 12.80 -20.83 2.29
N LYS A 281 12.90 -21.85 1.41
CA LYS A 281 11.90 -22.07 0.35
C LYS A 281 10.53 -22.38 0.94
N GLU A 282 10.44 -23.08 2.05
CA GLU A 282 9.18 -23.42 2.73
C GLU A 282 8.46 -22.16 3.25
N MET A 283 9.21 -21.11 3.63
CA MET A 283 8.63 -19.83 4.03
C MET A 283 8.11 -19.01 2.84
N CYS A 284 8.69 -19.21 1.66
CA CYS A 284 8.37 -18.49 0.43
C CYS A 284 7.25 -19.16 -0.38
N ILE A 285 7.32 -20.49 -0.54
CA ILE A 285 6.36 -21.31 -1.28
C ILE A 285 6.13 -22.63 -0.52
N PRO A 286 5.31 -22.61 0.55
CA PRO A 286 5.00 -23.83 1.30
C PRO A 286 4.29 -24.84 0.38
N ASN A 287 4.57 -26.13 0.56
CA ASN A 287 3.86 -27.18 -0.17
C ASN A 287 2.45 -27.41 0.40
N LYS A 288 1.61 -28.13 -0.33
CA LYS A 288 0.21 -28.37 0.05
C LYS A 288 0.07 -28.97 1.46
N GLN A 289 0.93 -29.93 1.82
CA GLN A 289 0.89 -30.56 3.14
C GLN A 289 1.25 -29.56 4.25
N GLN A 290 2.31 -28.77 4.07
CA GLN A 290 2.71 -27.74 5.02
C GLN A 290 1.63 -26.67 5.23
N ILE A 291 0.90 -26.30 4.17
CA ILE A 291 -0.23 -25.38 4.24
C ILE A 291 -1.34 -25.99 5.11
N VAL A 292 -1.77 -27.20 4.78
CA VAL A 292 -2.86 -27.91 5.47
C VAL A 292 -2.52 -28.16 6.94
N ASP A 293 -1.32 -28.68 7.24
CA ASP A 293 -0.87 -28.97 8.60
C ASP A 293 -0.92 -27.72 9.48
N MET A 294 -0.41 -26.60 8.97
CA MET A 294 -0.40 -25.35 9.72
C MET A 294 -1.80 -24.77 9.91
N ILE A 295 -2.69 -24.90 8.91
CA ILE A 295 -4.08 -24.47 9.05
C ILE A 295 -4.77 -25.28 10.15
N VAL A 296 -4.66 -26.60 10.11
CA VAL A 296 -5.24 -27.50 11.11
C VAL A 296 -4.70 -27.19 12.51
N GLU A 297 -3.37 -27.02 12.65
CA GLU A 297 -2.74 -26.63 13.91
C GLU A 297 -3.34 -25.33 14.46
N LYS A 298 -3.47 -24.31 13.60
CA LYS A 298 -3.94 -22.99 14.01
C LYS A 298 -5.44 -22.94 14.28
N VAL A 299 -6.24 -23.68 13.53
CA VAL A 299 -7.67 -23.91 13.82
C VAL A 299 -7.83 -24.49 15.21
N GLY A 300 -7.11 -25.57 15.53
CA GLY A 300 -7.13 -26.19 16.86
C GLY A 300 -6.67 -25.23 17.96
N SER A 301 -5.63 -24.43 17.71
CA SER A 301 -5.04 -23.53 18.71
C SER A 301 -5.98 -22.43 19.22
N ILE A 302 -6.93 -21.97 18.40
CA ILE A 302 -7.89 -20.92 18.78
C ILE A 302 -9.34 -21.43 18.86
N GLY A 303 -9.57 -22.73 18.61
CA GLY A 303 -10.91 -23.29 18.47
C GLY A 303 -11.71 -22.63 17.35
N ALA A 304 -11.09 -22.41 16.18
CA ALA A 304 -11.71 -21.71 15.06
C ALA A 304 -12.99 -22.42 14.56
N LYS A 305 -13.94 -21.63 14.07
CA LYS A 305 -15.24 -22.06 13.55
C LYS A 305 -15.39 -21.90 12.04
N SER A 306 -14.44 -21.23 11.41
CA SER A 306 -14.33 -21.15 9.94
C SER A 306 -12.92 -20.75 9.54
N VAL A 307 -12.59 -20.98 8.27
CA VAL A 307 -11.35 -20.50 7.65
C VAL A 307 -11.69 -19.61 6.45
N PHE A 308 -10.97 -18.51 6.30
CA PHE A 308 -11.02 -17.68 5.09
C PHE A 308 -9.73 -17.83 4.29
N VAL A 309 -9.84 -18.05 2.98
CA VAL A 309 -8.69 -18.17 2.08
C VAL A 309 -8.71 -17.04 1.05
N ALA A 310 -7.64 -16.25 1.01
CA ALA A 310 -7.31 -15.36 -0.09
C ALA A 310 -6.15 -15.97 -0.89
N SER A 311 -6.28 -16.02 -2.22
CA SER A 311 -5.22 -16.54 -3.08
C SER A 311 -5.12 -15.80 -4.40
N ASP A 312 -3.90 -15.70 -4.91
CA ASP A 312 -3.62 -15.23 -6.25
C ASP A 312 -3.96 -16.25 -7.35
N LYS A 313 -4.11 -17.54 -7.00
CA LYS A 313 -4.42 -18.59 -7.98
C LYS A 313 -5.21 -19.76 -7.40
N ASP A 314 -4.58 -20.60 -6.58
CA ASP A 314 -5.19 -21.82 -6.03
C ASP A 314 -5.54 -21.63 -4.55
N HIS A 315 -6.85 -21.56 -4.27
CA HIS A 315 -7.38 -21.41 -2.91
C HIS A 315 -7.38 -22.71 -2.10
N MET A 316 -7.11 -23.87 -2.71
CA MET A 316 -7.06 -25.16 -2.03
C MET A 316 -8.29 -25.49 -1.16
N ILE A 317 -9.48 -25.02 -1.55
CA ILE A 317 -10.68 -25.11 -0.71
C ILE A 317 -11.02 -26.57 -0.40
N ASP A 318 -10.96 -27.46 -1.40
CA ASP A 318 -11.31 -28.87 -1.22
C ASP A 318 -10.29 -29.59 -0.32
N GLU A 319 -8.99 -29.36 -0.53
CA GLU A 319 -7.94 -29.97 0.29
C GLU A 319 -7.99 -29.48 1.74
N ILE A 320 -8.28 -28.20 1.96
CA ILE A 320 -8.42 -27.65 3.30
C ILE A 320 -9.70 -28.20 3.96
N ASN A 321 -10.83 -28.27 3.23
CA ASN A 321 -12.07 -28.82 3.77
C ASN A 321 -11.93 -30.30 4.15
N GLU A 322 -11.25 -31.10 3.34
CA GLU A 322 -10.96 -32.50 3.67
C GLU A 322 -10.24 -32.63 5.01
N ALA A 323 -9.22 -31.79 5.23
CA ALA A 323 -8.44 -31.79 6.46
C ALA A 323 -9.19 -31.20 7.68
N LEU A 324 -10.21 -30.35 7.45
CA LEU A 324 -11.03 -29.74 8.49
C LEU A 324 -12.29 -30.53 8.86
N LYS A 325 -12.61 -31.63 8.14
CA LYS A 325 -13.72 -32.54 8.49
C LYS A 325 -13.75 -32.96 9.97
N PRO A 326 -12.62 -33.31 10.62
CA PRO A 326 -12.64 -33.68 12.04
C PRO A 326 -13.07 -32.55 12.99
N TYR A 327 -13.00 -31.30 12.53
CA TYR A 327 -13.43 -30.12 13.30
C TYR A 327 -14.85 -29.67 12.98
N GLU A 328 -15.50 -30.29 11.97
CA GLU A 328 -16.83 -29.91 11.48
C GLU A 328 -16.93 -28.42 11.07
N ILE A 329 -15.89 -27.92 10.39
CA ILE A 329 -15.84 -26.54 9.87
C ILE A 329 -15.35 -26.53 8.41
N GLU A 330 -15.57 -25.41 7.72
CA GLU A 330 -15.19 -25.24 6.33
C GLU A 330 -14.29 -24.01 6.10
N ALA A 331 -13.57 -24.07 4.99
CA ALA A 331 -12.84 -22.97 4.38
C ALA A 331 -13.70 -22.28 3.31
N HIS A 332 -13.68 -20.95 3.33
CA HIS A 332 -14.44 -20.11 2.43
C HIS A 332 -13.51 -19.16 1.68
N ARG A 333 -13.85 -18.88 0.42
CA ARG A 333 -13.23 -17.85 -0.42
C ARG A 333 -14.29 -16.95 -1.02
N GLN A 334 -13.89 -15.75 -1.40
CA GLN A 334 -14.72 -14.98 -2.32
C GLN A 334 -14.84 -15.73 -3.66
N GLU A 335 -16.05 -15.79 -4.23
CA GLU A 335 -16.25 -16.41 -5.55
C GLU A 335 -15.40 -15.71 -6.60
N VAL A 336 -15.54 -14.37 -6.69
CA VAL A 336 -14.60 -13.48 -7.37
C VAL A 336 -13.71 -12.84 -6.30
N ASP A 337 -12.42 -13.17 -6.32
CA ASP A 337 -11.45 -12.69 -5.33
C ASP A 337 -11.12 -11.20 -5.57
N ASP A 338 -11.85 -10.31 -4.89
CA ASP A 338 -11.54 -8.89 -4.83
C ASP A 338 -10.40 -8.67 -3.83
N MET A 339 -9.20 -8.41 -4.35
CA MET A 339 -7.98 -8.35 -3.54
C MET A 339 -8.07 -7.38 -2.36
N TYR A 340 -8.80 -6.26 -2.51
CA TYR A 340 -8.92 -5.25 -1.47
C TYR A 340 -9.84 -5.70 -0.34
N THR A 341 -10.97 -6.31 -0.68
CA THR A 341 -11.89 -6.91 0.28
C THR A 341 -11.23 -8.09 0.99
N SER A 342 -10.49 -8.94 0.28
CA SER A 342 -9.68 -10.01 0.86
C SER A 342 -8.68 -9.48 1.90
N LEU A 343 -7.92 -8.42 1.59
CA LEU A 343 -7.05 -7.76 2.57
C LEU A 343 -7.82 -7.27 3.80
N ALA A 344 -8.96 -6.63 3.61
CA ALA A 344 -9.79 -6.11 4.69
C ALA A 344 -10.45 -7.21 5.56
N ILE A 345 -10.75 -8.39 4.99
CA ILE A 345 -11.21 -9.57 5.72
C ILE A 345 -10.06 -10.15 6.55
N MET A 346 -8.88 -10.34 5.95
CA MET A 346 -7.70 -10.85 6.66
C MET A 346 -7.24 -9.92 7.80
N GLY A 347 -7.33 -8.60 7.62
CA GLY A 347 -7.08 -7.62 8.69
C GLY A 347 -8.06 -7.75 9.89
N ARG A 348 -9.23 -8.34 9.66
CA ARG A 348 -10.32 -8.55 10.65
C ARG A 348 -10.38 -9.95 11.26
N SER A 349 -9.53 -10.88 10.82
CA SER A 349 -9.52 -12.24 11.34
C SER A 349 -9.08 -12.32 12.80
N ASP A 350 -9.49 -13.37 13.48
CA ASP A 350 -9.07 -13.62 14.85
C ASP A 350 -7.60 -14.09 14.87
N LEU A 351 -7.20 -14.88 13.86
CA LEU A 351 -5.80 -15.21 13.56
C LEU A 351 -5.52 -15.07 12.06
N PHE A 352 -4.36 -14.54 11.69
CA PHE A 352 -3.91 -14.46 10.30
C PHE A 352 -2.68 -15.34 10.07
N ILE A 353 -2.65 -16.10 8.98
CA ILE A 353 -1.48 -16.84 8.51
C ILE A 353 -1.08 -16.29 7.13
N GLY A 354 0.05 -15.60 7.08
CA GLY A 354 0.55 -14.98 5.86
C GLY A 354 1.67 -15.76 5.18
N ASN A 355 1.97 -15.36 3.95
CA ASN A 355 3.25 -15.65 3.29
C ASN A 355 4.28 -14.57 3.68
N CYS A 356 5.41 -14.94 4.26
CA CYS A 356 6.38 -13.96 4.79
C CYS A 356 7.11 -13.15 3.70
N VAL A 357 7.31 -13.70 2.51
CA VAL A 357 7.99 -12.98 1.42
C VAL A 357 7.04 -11.99 0.72
N SER A 358 5.73 -12.25 0.78
CA SER A 358 4.73 -11.42 0.09
C SER A 358 4.51 -10.04 0.74
N THR A 359 4.69 -8.99 -0.05
CA THR A 359 4.31 -7.61 0.31
C THR A 359 2.79 -7.45 0.47
N PHE A 360 1.99 -8.34 -0.13
CA PHE A 360 0.54 -8.37 0.05
C PHE A 360 0.16 -8.86 1.46
N SER A 361 0.80 -9.94 1.95
CA SER A 361 0.66 -10.34 3.37
C SER A 361 1.14 -9.23 4.31
N HIS A 362 2.16 -8.49 3.91
CA HIS A 362 2.77 -7.44 4.75
C HIS A 362 1.79 -6.27 5.00
N ILE A 363 0.88 -5.99 4.06
CA ILE A 363 -0.23 -5.04 4.30
C ILE A 363 -1.06 -5.52 5.51
N VAL A 364 -1.48 -6.79 5.49
CA VAL A 364 -2.29 -7.39 6.57
C VAL A 364 -1.54 -7.39 7.88
N LYS A 365 -0.26 -7.82 7.89
CA LYS A 365 0.58 -7.85 9.08
C LYS A 365 0.64 -6.46 9.73
N ARG A 366 0.98 -5.42 8.96
CA ARG A 366 1.07 -4.04 9.48
C ARG A 366 -0.28 -3.49 9.91
N GLU A 367 -1.38 -3.80 9.21
CA GLU A 367 -2.72 -3.40 9.63
C GLU A 367 -3.02 -3.98 11.01
N ARG A 368 -2.82 -5.30 11.17
CA ARG A 368 -3.05 -6.04 12.42
C ARG A 368 -2.15 -5.54 13.55
N ASP A 369 -0.93 -5.13 13.27
CA ASP A 369 0.01 -4.61 14.27
C ASP A 369 -0.32 -3.19 14.74
N HIS A 370 -0.86 -2.33 13.87
CA HIS A 370 -0.81 -0.88 14.09
C HIS A 370 -2.16 -0.14 14.05
N THR A 371 -3.23 -0.71 13.49
CA THR A 371 -4.52 0.02 13.42
C THR A 371 -5.34 -0.01 14.71
N GLY A 372 -5.11 -1.01 15.56
CA GLY A 372 -5.75 -1.13 16.89
C GLY A 372 -4.91 -0.55 18.02
N GLN A 373 -5.45 -0.56 19.24
CA GLN A 373 -4.70 -0.24 20.46
C GLN A 373 -3.66 -1.31 20.80
N SER A 374 -3.93 -2.55 20.41
CA SER A 374 -3.04 -3.69 20.61
C SER A 374 -2.91 -4.49 19.31
N PRO A 375 -1.74 -5.08 19.02
CA PRO A 375 -1.54 -5.94 17.86
C PRO A 375 -2.49 -7.13 17.86
N ARG A 376 -3.01 -7.50 16.69
CA ARG A 376 -3.77 -8.75 16.50
C ARG A 376 -2.85 -9.91 16.10
N PRO A 377 -3.10 -11.16 16.57
CA PRO A 377 -2.22 -12.30 16.34
C PRO A 377 -1.99 -12.58 14.84
N SER A 378 -0.74 -12.78 14.44
CA SER A 378 -0.37 -13.15 13.08
C SER A 378 0.74 -14.19 13.11
N ALA A 379 0.71 -15.12 12.16
CA ALA A 379 1.71 -16.14 11.94
C ALA A 379 2.08 -16.19 10.45
N PHE A 380 3.13 -16.93 10.10
CA PHE A 380 3.57 -17.10 8.72
C PHE A 380 3.91 -18.55 8.43
N PHE A 381 3.59 -19.02 7.23
CA PHE A 381 3.98 -20.36 6.79
C PHE A 381 5.49 -20.55 6.85
N GLY A 382 5.93 -21.74 7.28
CA GLY A 382 7.34 -22.09 7.44
C GLY A 382 8.06 -21.42 8.62
N VAL A 383 7.43 -20.47 9.31
CA VAL A 383 8.03 -19.78 10.46
C VAL A 383 7.60 -20.46 11.75
N ARG A 384 8.55 -21.11 12.43
CA ARG A 384 8.33 -21.65 13.77
C ARG A 384 8.66 -20.59 14.80
N SER A 385 7.80 -20.43 15.81
CA SER A 385 8.15 -19.61 16.97
C SER A 385 9.37 -20.22 17.64
N VAL A 386 10.46 -19.46 17.75
CA VAL A 386 11.57 -19.82 18.63
C VAL A 386 10.99 -19.92 20.04
N ARG A 387 10.79 -21.14 20.55
CA ARG A 387 10.61 -21.31 21.99
C ARG A 387 11.84 -20.68 22.61
N ARG A 388 11.69 -19.57 23.33
CA ARG A 388 12.73 -19.14 24.25
C ARG A 388 12.92 -20.33 25.19
N HIS A 389 14.02 -21.06 25.02
CA HIS A 389 14.54 -21.90 26.08
C HIS A 389 14.81 -20.94 27.24
N ILE A 390 13.85 -20.87 28.16
CA ILE A 390 14.15 -20.46 29.51
C ILE A 390 14.78 -21.70 30.09
N ASP A 391 16.10 -21.76 30.04
CA ASP A 391 16.85 -22.71 30.85
C ASP A 391 16.49 -22.36 32.31
N LEU A 392 15.77 -23.28 32.97
CA LEU A 392 15.50 -23.25 34.40
C LEU A 392 16.68 -23.86 35.15
#